data_AF-A0A838P842-F1
#
_entry.id   AF-A0A838P842-F1
#
_cell.length_a   1.000
_cell.length_b   1.000
_cell.length_c   1.000
_cell.angle_alpha   90.00
_cell.angle_beta   90.00
_cell.angle_gamma   90.00
#
_symmetry.space_group_name_H-M   'P 1'
#
loop_
_entity.id
_entity.type
_entity.pdbx_description
1 polymer ?
#
loop_
_entity_poly.entity_id
_entity_poly.type
_entity_poly.pdbx_seq_one_letter_code
_entity_poly.pdbx_strand_id
1 'polypeptide(L)'
;MAAPSLIAVRRFSPSTRLRLQVVFAKGWEALAETYRLQAAGFVKRLRDRLPVEEALDRYFREVGVPAPLVDTVRARTLISLSSLVDAIFDEAPEPEARSSGWSALRPDQMLDALKRRTQYIEETNLECRLAASLSAEAVAATHIRMALETADLLVPEISPDEAIMHYIRGFNLPSVEAQIIFRRAMAKWAEREPQLDEALVAAPLAVSPSASQIEYGGRLRLGIRAIG
;
A
#
# COMPACT_ATOMS: atom_id res chain seq x y z
N MET A 1 -1.20 -14.85 -24.47
CA MET A 1 -0.40 -13.61 -24.37
C MET A 1 -1.12 -12.52 -25.14
N ALA A 2 -1.81 -11.61 -24.46
CA ALA A 2 -2.50 -10.49 -25.08
C ALA A 2 -1.56 -9.28 -25.10
N ALA A 3 -1.41 -8.65 -26.28
CA ALA A 3 -0.59 -7.46 -26.46
C ALA A 3 -1.15 -6.29 -25.63
N PRO A 4 -0.31 -5.46 -25.00
CA PRO A 4 -0.78 -4.32 -24.22
C PRO A 4 -1.40 -3.28 -25.16
N SER A 5 -2.67 -2.97 -24.89
CA SER A 5 -3.49 -2.02 -25.63
C SER A 5 -2.95 -0.59 -25.56
N LEU A 6 -2.93 0.04 -26.73
CA LEU A 6 -2.52 1.41 -27.04
C LEU A 6 -3.29 2.46 -26.21
N ILE A 7 -2.77 2.85 -25.05
CA ILE A 7 -3.00 4.19 -24.50
C ILE A 7 -1.90 5.06 -25.06
N ALA A 8 -2.27 6.17 -25.70
CA ALA A 8 -1.36 7.11 -26.33
C ALA A 8 -0.13 7.34 -25.46
N VAL A 9 1.01 6.78 -25.88
CA VAL A 9 2.29 6.97 -25.23
C VAL A 9 2.65 8.44 -25.45
N ARG A 10 2.21 9.31 -24.54
CA ARG A 10 2.83 10.64 -24.40
C ARG A 10 4.31 10.36 -24.22
N ARG A 11 5.09 10.74 -25.23
CA ARG A 11 6.54 10.54 -25.22
C ARG A 11 7.10 11.59 -24.27
N PHE A 12 7.28 11.20 -23.01
CA PHE A 12 8.03 12.01 -22.05
C PHE A 12 9.39 12.39 -22.64
N SER A 13 9.88 13.57 -22.26
CA SER A 13 11.21 14.01 -22.67
C SER A 13 12.29 12.98 -22.25
N PRO A 14 13.44 12.90 -22.95
CA PRO A 14 14.52 11.98 -22.56
C PRO A 14 14.98 12.15 -21.11
N SER A 15 15.06 13.39 -20.62
CA SER A 15 15.40 13.70 -19.23
C SER A 15 14.34 13.21 -18.24
N THR A 16 13.04 13.41 -18.55
CA THR A 16 11.94 12.92 -17.71
C THR A 16 11.93 11.40 -17.63
N ARG A 17 12.14 10.70 -18.75
CA ARG A 17 12.24 9.23 -18.77
C ARG A 17 13.35 8.72 -17.87
N LEU A 18 14.53 9.34 -17.92
CA LEU A 18 15.65 8.96 -17.07
C LEU A 18 15.33 9.19 -15.59
N ARG A 19 14.76 10.35 -15.23
CA ARG A 19 14.33 10.63 -13.86
C ARG A 19 13.28 9.63 -13.38
N LEU A 20 12.34 9.26 -14.25
CA LEU A 20 11.32 8.27 -13.96
C LEU A 20 11.95 6.91 -13.68
N GLN A 21 12.89 6.45 -14.53
CA GLN A 21 13.66 5.22 -14.27
C GLN A 21 14.36 5.25 -12.91
N VAL A 22 14.94 6.39 -12.52
CA VAL A 22 15.56 6.57 -11.20
C VAL A 22 14.52 6.45 -10.07
N VAL A 23 13.34 7.07 -10.22
CA VAL A 23 12.25 6.95 -9.22
C VAL A 23 11.76 5.51 -9.11
N PHE A 24 11.61 4.78 -10.22
CA PHE A 24 11.25 3.36 -10.19
C PHE A 24 12.33 2.51 -9.53
N ALA A 25 13.61 2.75 -9.82
CA ALA A 25 14.72 2.05 -9.16
C ALA A 25 14.74 2.32 -7.66
N LYS A 26 14.54 3.57 -7.23
CA LYS A 26 14.36 3.94 -5.81
C LYS A 26 13.17 3.23 -5.19
N GLY A 27 12.06 3.11 -5.91
CA GLY A 27 10.88 2.40 -5.45
C GLY A 27 11.14 0.92 -5.21
N TRP A 28 11.86 0.26 -6.11
CA TRP A 28 12.27 -1.13 -5.95
C TRP A 28 13.15 -1.35 -4.73
N GLU A 29 14.17 -0.51 -4.52
CA GLU A 29 15.03 -0.61 -3.34
C GLU A 29 14.26 -0.31 -2.05
N ALA A 30 13.38 0.70 -2.06
CA ALA A 30 12.56 1.03 -0.90
C ALA A 30 11.60 -0.11 -0.52
N LEU A 31 11.03 -0.80 -1.50
CA LEU A 31 10.20 -1.99 -1.26
C LEU A 31 11.03 -3.13 -0.71
N ALA A 32 12.19 -3.42 -1.30
CA ALA A 32 13.10 -4.45 -0.80
C ALA A 32 13.49 -4.20 0.66
N GLU A 33 13.80 -2.95 1.00
CA GLU A 33 14.13 -2.54 2.37
C GLU A 33 12.93 -2.65 3.32
N THR A 34 11.73 -2.26 2.87
CA THR A 34 10.49 -2.42 3.65
C THR A 34 10.25 -3.88 3.96
N TYR A 35 10.32 -4.77 2.95
CA TYR A 35 10.15 -6.20 3.14
C TYR A 35 11.21 -6.80 4.07
N ARG A 36 12.46 -6.35 3.99
CA ARG A 36 13.54 -6.78 4.89
C ARG A 36 13.24 -6.39 6.35
N LEU A 37 12.89 -5.14 6.61
CA LEU A 37 12.55 -4.66 7.95
C LEU A 37 11.37 -5.41 8.53
N GLN A 38 10.33 -5.63 7.71
CA GLN A 38 9.13 -6.36 8.12
C GLN A 38 9.39 -7.85 8.35
N ALA A 39 10.21 -8.50 7.52
CA ALA A 39 10.62 -9.88 7.71
C ALA A 39 11.42 -10.06 9.01
N ALA A 40 12.38 -9.17 9.28
CA ALA A 40 13.15 -9.19 10.53
C ALA A 40 12.24 -8.97 11.75
N GLY A 41 11.28 -8.05 11.66
CA GLY A 41 10.28 -7.83 12.71
C GLY A 41 9.36 -9.03 12.94
N PHE A 42 8.95 -9.71 11.86
CA PHE A 42 8.15 -10.93 11.90
C PHE A 42 8.87 -12.05 12.64
N VAL A 43 10.12 -12.34 12.28
CA VAL A 43 10.94 -13.37 12.94
C VAL A 43 11.16 -13.03 14.40
N LYS A 44 11.51 -11.78 14.73
CA LYS A 44 11.72 -11.36 16.12
C LYS A 44 10.47 -11.55 16.98
N ARG A 45 9.29 -11.27 16.42
CA ARG A 45 8.00 -11.42 17.12
C ARG A 45 7.67 -12.89 17.41
N LEU A 46 8.01 -13.80 16.49
CA LEU A 46 7.66 -15.22 16.58
C LEU A 46 8.80 -16.10 17.08
N ARG A 47 9.91 -15.52 17.56
CA ARG A 47 11.13 -16.25 17.94
C ARG A 47 10.89 -17.34 18.98
N ASP A 48 9.97 -17.10 19.92
CA ASP A 48 9.68 -18.03 21.02
C ASP A 48 8.69 -19.13 20.57
N ARG A 49 8.12 -18.98 19.36
CA ARG A 49 7.09 -19.87 18.84
C ARG A 49 7.51 -20.71 17.65
N LEU A 50 8.38 -20.17 16.78
CA LEU A 50 8.81 -20.78 15.52
C LEU A 50 10.32 -20.62 15.33
N PRO A 51 10.99 -21.61 14.73
CA PRO A 51 12.38 -21.44 14.31
C PRO A 51 12.48 -20.38 13.20
N VAL A 52 13.64 -19.73 13.11
CA VAL A 52 13.90 -18.59 12.20
C VAL A 52 13.54 -18.91 10.75
N GLU A 53 13.93 -20.10 10.27
CA GLU A 53 13.69 -20.53 8.89
C GLU A 53 12.20 -20.73 8.60
N GLU A 54 11.47 -21.39 9.50
CA GLU A 54 10.02 -21.57 9.37
C GLU A 54 9.27 -20.24 9.43
N ALA A 55 9.69 -19.33 10.33
CA ALA A 55 9.12 -18.00 10.42
C ALA A 55 9.33 -17.20 9.12
N LEU A 56 10.51 -17.28 8.50
CA LEU A 56 10.76 -16.64 7.20
C LEU A 56 9.91 -17.24 6.08
N ASP A 57 9.81 -18.56 5.99
CA ASP A 57 9.00 -19.22 4.96
C ASP A 57 7.51 -18.89 5.12
N ARG A 58 7.02 -18.83 6.37
CA ARG A 58 5.67 -18.33 6.69
C ARG A 58 5.50 -16.88 6.25
N TYR A 59 6.45 -16.00 6.57
CA TYR A 59 6.40 -14.59 6.17
C TYR A 59 6.27 -14.42 4.66
N PHE A 60 7.12 -15.10 3.87
CA PHE A 60 7.09 -14.99 2.42
C PHE A 60 5.76 -15.48 1.81
N ARG A 61 5.15 -16.50 2.42
CA ARG A 61 3.85 -17.04 2.01
C ARG A 61 2.69 -16.13 2.36
N GLU A 62 2.64 -15.63 3.59
CA GLU A 62 1.51 -14.84 4.11
C GLU A 62 1.51 -13.41 3.57
N VAL A 63 2.69 -12.78 3.42
CA VAL A 63 2.81 -11.39 2.95
C VAL A 63 2.84 -11.30 1.42
N GLY A 64 3.23 -12.37 0.73
CA GLY A 64 3.25 -12.40 -0.73
C GLY A 64 4.36 -11.53 -1.34
N VAL A 65 5.60 -11.71 -0.88
CA VAL A 65 6.76 -10.96 -1.41
C VAL A 65 6.95 -11.26 -2.91
N PRO A 66 7.13 -10.25 -3.77
CA PRO A 66 7.35 -10.47 -5.20
C PRO A 66 8.55 -11.38 -5.44
N ALA A 67 8.40 -12.38 -6.32
CA ALA A 67 9.44 -13.37 -6.62
C ALA A 67 10.84 -12.77 -6.89
N PRO A 68 10.99 -11.64 -7.63
CA PRO A 68 12.31 -11.04 -7.86
C PRO A 68 13.01 -10.53 -6.60
N LEU A 69 12.28 -10.29 -5.50
CA LEU A 69 12.83 -9.76 -4.25
C LEU A 69 13.08 -10.84 -3.20
N VAL A 70 12.50 -12.03 -3.33
CA VAL A 70 12.50 -13.07 -2.27
C VAL A 70 13.91 -13.38 -1.79
N ASP A 71 14.83 -13.70 -2.71
CA ASP A 71 16.19 -14.11 -2.35
C ASP A 71 16.99 -12.97 -1.71
N THR A 72 16.82 -11.75 -2.24
CA THR A 72 17.51 -10.57 -1.72
C THR A 72 16.99 -10.20 -0.33
N VAL A 73 15.68 -10.23 -0.13
CA VAL A 73 15.05 -9.97 1.17
C VAL A 73 15.45 -11.04 2.17
N ARG A 74 15.42 -12.33 1.79
CA ARG A 74 15.83 -13.45 2.66
C ARG A 74 17.27 -13.28 3.11
N ALA A 75 18.21 -13.11 2.18
CA ALA A 75 19.63 -12.95 2.49
C ALA A 75 19.88 -11.74 3.40
N ARG A 76 19.34 -10.56 3.04
CA ARG A 76 19.51 -9.34 3.84
C ARG A 76 18.86 -9.46 5.23
N THR A 77 17.76 -10.19 5.34
CA THR A 77 17.08 -10.42 6.63
C THR A 77 17.92 -11.31 7.52
N LEU A 78 18.43 -12.43 7.00
CA LEU A 78 19.33 -13.32 7.74
C LEU A 78 20.59 -12.60 8.22
N ILE A 79 21.21 -11.77 7.37
CA ILE A 79 22.33 -10.91 7.77
C ILE A 79 21.94 -9.99 8.93
N SER A 80 20.75 -9.38 8.87
CA SER A 80 20.28 -8.49 9.95
C SER A 80 19.89 -9.22 11.24
N LEU A 81 19.71 -10.54 11.18
CA LEU A 81 19.35 -11.40 12.30
C LEU A 81 20.56 -12.19 12.84
N SER A 82 21.77 -12.00 12.31
CA SER A 82 22.92 -12.83 12.66
C SER A 82 23.15 -12.93 14.17
N SER A 83 23.08 -11.80 14.90
CA SER A 83 23.24 -11.80 16.35
C SER A 83 22.14 -12.55 17.11
N LEU A 84 20.92 -12.59 16.57
CA LEU A 84 19.82 -13.36 17.14
C LEU A 84 19.99 -14.85 16.87
N VAL A 85 20.47 -15.20 15.68
CA VAL A 85 20.79 -16.59 15.31
C VAL A 85 21.92 -17.13 16.18
N ASP A 86 22.98 -16.35 16.38
CA ASP A 86 24.11 -16.72 17.24
C ASP A 86 23.65 -16.97 18.69
N ALA A 87 22.78 -16.11 19.23
CA ALA A 87 22.22 -16.28 20.58
C ALA A 87 21.39 -17.57 20.74
N ILE A 88 20.64 -17.98 19.71
CA ILE A 88 19.84 -19.22 19.73
C ILE A 88 20.76 -20.45 19.78
N PHE A 89 21.90 -20.42 19.09
CA PHE A 89 22.86 -21.52 19.12
C PHE A 89 23.58 -21.63 20.47
N ASP A 90 23.80 -20.51 21.16
CA ASP A 90 24.42 -20.48 22.48
C ASP A 90 23.46 -20.91 23.62
N GLU A 91 22.14 -20.71 23.46
CA GLU A 91 21.10 -21.04 24.45
C GLU A 91 20.57 -22.48 24.38
N ALA A 92 21.26 -23.42 23.74
CA ALA A 92 20.81 -24.81 23.63
C ALA A 92 20.47 -25.40 25.03
N PRO A 93 19.20 -25.73 25.32
CA PRO A 93 18.82 -26.18 26.64
C PRO A 93 19.34 -27.59 26.88
N GLU A 94 20.05 -27.78 28.00
CA GLU A 94 20.26 -29.08 28.62
C GLU A 94 18.90 -29.80 28.68
N PRO A 95 18.78 -31.04 28.17
CA PRO A 95 17.50 -31.73 28.14
C PRO A 95 17.06 -32.02 29.58
N GLU A 96 16.19 -31.15 30.12
CA GLU A 96 15.56 -31.37 31.41
C GLU A 96 14.91 -32.76 31.40
N ALA A 97 15.39 -33.60 32.30
CA ALA A 97 15.01 -34.98 32.48
C ALA A 97 13.48 -35.07 32.53
N ARG A 98 12.89 -35.57 31.44
CA ARG A 98 11.47 -35.91 31.35
C ARG A 98 11.18 -36.92 32.46
N SER A 99 10.62 -36.42 33.57
CA SER A 99 9.96 -37.27 34.54
C SER A 99 8.69 -37.84 33.87
N SER A 100 8.81 -39.00 33.26
CA SER A 100 7.63 -39.76 32.82
C SER A 100 7.89 -41.24 32.82
N GLY A 101 7.12 -41.94 33.65
CA GLY A 101 6.96 -43.39 33.56
C GLY A 101 5.51 -43.80 33.29
N TRP A 102 4.54 -43.25 34.02
CA TRP A 102 3.17 -43.80 34.02
C TRP A 102 2.03 -42.79 34.15
N SER A 103 2.32 -41.53 34.49
CA SER A 103 1.31 -40.46 34.59
C SER A 103 0.85 -39.93 33.22
N ALA A 104 1.73 -39.94 32.22
CA ALA A 104 1.45 -39.45 30.86
C ALA A 104 0.43 -40.29 30.06
N LEU A 105 0.04 -41.46 30.55
CA LEU A 105 -0.95 -42.34 29.91
C LEU A 105 -2.38 -42.10 30.40
N ARG A 106 -2.62 -41.08 31.25
CA ARG A 106 -3.99 -40.72 31.64
C ARG A 106 -4.71 -40.04 30.47
N PRO A 107 -5.87 -40.55 30.03
CA PRO A 107 -6.59 -40.01 28.88
C PRO A 107 -6.96 -38.53 29.06
N ASP A 108 -7.28 -38.10 30.28
CA ASP A 108 -7.58 -36.68 30.57
C ASP A 108 -6.36 -35.77 30.32
N GLN A 109 -5.16 -36.21 30.71
CA GLN A 109 -3.93 -35.44 30.48
C GLN A 109 -3.56 -35.38 29.00
N MET A 110 -3.85 -36.44 28.24
CA MET A 110 -3.69 -36.44 26.78
C MET A 110 -4.66 -35.47 26.10
N LEU A 111 -5.93 -35.43 26.54
CA LEU A 111 -6.92 -34.48 26.03
C LEU A 111 -6.53 -33.03 26.35
N ASP A 112 -6.05 -32.76 27.57
CA ASP A 112 -5.58 -31.43 27.95
C ASP A 112 -4.31 -31.02 27.19
N ALA A 113 -3.36 -31.94 27.00
CA ALA A 113 -2.19 -31.69 26.18
C ALA A 113 -2.55 -31.41 24.72
N LEU A 114 -3.53 -32.13 24.16
CA LEU A 114 -4.07 -31.90 22.82
C LEU A 114 -4.70 -30.50 22.72
N LYS A 115 -5.58 -30.14 23.68
CA LYS A 115 -6.23 -28.82 23.72
C LYS A 115 -5.22 -27.68 23.79
N ARG A 116 -4.17 -27.81 24.63
CA ARG A 116 -3.10 -26.82 24.71
C ARG A 116 -2.34 -26.70 23.39
N ARG A 117 -2.06 -27.82 22.73
CA ARG A 117 -1.39 -27.82 21.42
C ARG A 117 -2.25 -27.15 20.35
N THR A 118 -3.56 -27.42 20.30
CA THR A 118 -4.45 -26.77 19.34
C THR A 118 -4.56 -25.28 19.60
N GLN A 119 -4.73 -24.86 20.86
CA GLN A 119 -4.75 -23.45 21.24
C GLN A 119 -3.44 -22.74 20.85
N TYR A 120 -2.30 -23.36 21.14
CA TYR A 120 -1.00 -22.82 20.78
C TYR A 120 -0.83 -22.62 19.26
N ILE A 121 -1.30 -23.58 18.44
CA ILE A 121 -1.26 -23.47 16.98
C ILE A 121 -2.18 -22.34 16.50
N GLU A 122 -3.38 -22.23 17.06
CA GLU A 122 -4.34 -21.18 16.71
C GLU A 122 -3.81 -19.79 17.05
N GLU A 123 -3.24 -19.62 18.24
CA GLU A 123 -2.59 -18.38 18.66
C GLU A 123 -1.41 -18.01 17.76
N THR A 124 -0.53 -18.98 17.46
CA THR A 124 0.62 -18.76 16.57
C THR A 124 0.15 -18.36 15.17
N ASN A 125 -0.89 -19.00 14.64
CA ASN A 125 -1.46 -18.63 13.35
C ASN A 125 -2.11 -17.24 13.37
N LEU A 126 -2.77 -16.87 14.48
CA LEU A 126 -3.31 -15.53 14.66
C LEU A 126 -2.19 -14.48 14.68
N GLU A 127 -1.13 -14.70 15.43
CA GLU A 127 0.03 -13.82 15.49
C GLU A 127 0.70 -13.67 14.12
N CYS A 128 0.87 -14.77 13.37
CA CYS A 128 1.35 -14.73 11.98
C CYS A 128 0.49 -13.81 11.11
N ARG A 129 -0.84 -13.95 11.14
CA ARG A 129 -1.75 -13.11 10.34
C ARG A 129 -1.71 -11.64 10.75
N LEU A 130 -1.64 -11.35 12.04
CA LEU A 130 -1.52 -9.97 12.53
C LEU A 130 -0.19 -9.35 12.10
N ALA A 131 0.91 -10.10 12.23
CA ALA A 131 2.22 -9.64 11.79
C ALA A 131 2.26 -9.42 10.26
N ALA A 132 1.68 -10.32 9.47
CA ALA A 132 1.56 -10.18 8.03
C ALA A 132 0.71 -8.94 7.64
N SER A 133 -0.37 -8.67 8.39
CA SER A 133 -1.21 -7.48 8.17
C SER A 133 -0.43 -6.18 8.38
N LEU A 134 0.40 -6.12 9.43
CA LEU A 134 1.30 -4.97 9.66
C LEU A 134 2.31 -4.80 8.51
N SER A 135 2.84 -5.91 7.99
CA SER A 135 3.75 -5.86 6.85
C SER A 135 3.06 -5.38 5.58
N ALA A 136 1.84 -5.84 5.30
CA ALA A 136 1.04 -5.38 4.17
C ALA A 136 0.74 -3.88 4.25
N GLU A 137 0.44 -3.36 5.45
CA GLU A 137 0.25 -1.93 5.67
C GLU A 137 1.53 -1.12 5.40
N ALA A 138 2.67 -1.59 5.90
CA ALA A 138 3.97 -0.94 5.66
C ALA A 138 4.33 -0.91 4.17
N VAL A 139 4.10 -2.01 3.45
CA VAL A 139 4.31 -2.11 2.00
C VAL A 139 3.39 -1.15 1.25
N ALA A 140 2.11 -1.10 1.61
CA ALA A 140 1.16 -0.16 1.02
C ALA A 140 1.57 1.30 1.28
N ALA A 141 2.06 1.62 2.47
CA ALA A 141 2.59 2.95 2.79
C ALA A 141 3.79 3.32 1.92
N THR A 142 4.70 2.37 1.67
CA THR A 142 5.83 2.56 0.76
C THR A 142 5.36 2.80 -0.68
N HIS A 143 4.39 2.02 -1.18
CA HIS A 143 3.81 2.26 -2.51
C HIS A 143 3.16 3.64 -2.62
N ILE A 144 2.39 4.07 -1.61
CA ILE A 144 1.77 5.39 -1.59
C ILE A 144 2.85 6.49 -1.65
N ARG A 145 3.92 6.37 -0.85
CA ARG A 145 5.03 7.33 -0.88
C ARG A 145 5.68 7.41 -2.26
N MET A 146 5.99 6.26 -2.87
CA MET A 146 6.62 6.22 -4.18
C MET A 146 5.69 6.68 -5.31
N ALA A 147 4.38 6.44 -5.20
CA ALA A 147 3.39 6.96 -6.12
C ALA A 147 3.31 8.49 -6.07
N LEU A 148 3.37 9.07 -4.87
CA LEU A 148 3.43 10.52 -4.69
C LEU A 148 4.73 11.11 -5.24
N GLU A 149 5.89 10.49 -5.00
CA GLU A 149 7.16 10.91 -5.61
C GLU A 149 7.13 10.86 -7.14
N THR A 150 6.42 9.87 -7.70
CA THR A 150 6.20 9.77 -9.16
C THR A 150 5.28 10.88 -9.66
N ALA A 151 4.23 11.18 -8.90
CA ALA A 151 3.33 12.29 -9.20
C ALA A 151 4.08 13.62 -9.18
N ASP A 152 4.84 13.90 -8.12
CA ASP A 152 5.68 15.12 -7.96
C ASP A 152 6.62 15.32 -9.17
N LEU A 153 7.20 14.24 -9.70
CA LEU A 153 8.07 14.30 -10.89
C LEU A 153 7.29 14.64 -12.17
N LEU A 154 6.05 14.15 -12.30
CA LEU A 154 5.27 14.19 -13.53
C LEU A 154 4.22 15.32 -13.59
N VAL A 155 3.97 16.04 -12.50
CA VAL A 155 3.07 17.23 -12.45
C VAL A 155 3.27 18.20 -13.62
N PRO A 156 4.51 18.53 -14.06
CA PRO A 156 4.69 19.47 -15.15
C PRO A 156 4.16 18.97 -16.51
N GLU A 157 3.95 17.66 -16.66
CA GLU A 157 3.63 17.03 -17.95
C GLU A 157 2.24 16.39 -18.01
N ILE A 158 1.72 15.90 -16.88
CA ILE A 158 0.42 15.20 -16.79
C ILE A 158 -0.27 15.50 -15.46
N SER A 159 -1.57 15.18 -15.38
CA SER A 159 -2.34 15.35 -14.15
C SER A 159 -1.90 14.37 -13.06
N PRO A 160 -2.11 14.68 -11.77
CA PRO A 160 -1.67 13.86 -10.65
C PRO A 160 -2.28 12.45 -10.66
N ASP A 161 -3.56 12.34 -11.05
CA ASP A 161 -4.27 11.07 -11.17
C ASP A 161 -3.64 10.18 -12.26
N GLU A 162 -3.29 10.76 -13.40
CA GLU A 162 -2.61 10.05 -14.49
C GLU A 162 -1.20 9.61 -14.06
N ALA A 163 -0.47 10.45 -13.33
CA ALA A 163 0.86 10.13 -12.83
C ALA A 163 0.87 9.00 -11.80
N ILE A 164 -0.08 9.01 -10.85
CA ILE A 164 -0.25 7.92 -9.88
C ILE A 164 -0.63 6.62 -10.60
N MET A 165 -1.53 6.69 -11.59
CA MET A 165 -1.86 5.53 -12.42
C MET A 165 -0.67 5.01 -13.22
N HIS A 166 0.23 5.89 -13.66
CA HIS A 166 1.49 5.50 -14.31
C HIS A 166 2.37 4.69 -13.36
N TYR A 167 2.48 5.09 -12.09
CA TYR A 167 3.20 4.32 -11.07
C TYR A 167 2.59 2.93 -10.85
N ILE A 168 1.28 2.88 -10.62
CA ILE A 168 0.53 1.64 -10.34
C ILE A 168 0.68 0.63 -11.48
N ARG A 169 0.58 1.09 -12.73
CA ARG A 169 0.78 0.25 -13.92
C ARG A 169 2.23 -0.20 -14.04
N GLY A 170 3.19 0.67 -13.76
CA GLY A 170 4.61 0.35 -13.84
C GLY A 170 5.05 -0.72 -12.82
N PHE A 171 4.44 -0.75 -11.63
CA PHE A 171 4.66 -1.81 -10.64
C PHE A 171 3.72 -3.02 -10.78
N ASN A 172 2.81 -3.01 -11.76
CA ASN A 172 1.86 -4.08 -12.04
C ASN A 172 1.08 -4.55 -10.80
N LEU A 173 0.55 -3.61 -10.02
CA LEU A 173 -0.12 -3.93 -8.76
C LEU A 173 -1.45 -4.67 -8.99
N PRO A 174 -1.83 -5.63 -8.13
CA PRO A 174 -3.13 -6.27 -8.16
C PRO A 174 -4.28 -5.26 -8.07
N SER A 175 -5.41 -5.53 -8.72
CA SER A 175 -6.50 -4.56 -8.88
C SER A 175 -7.02 -3.97 -7.55
N VAL A 176 -7.13 -4.79 -6.50
CA VAL A 176 -7.60 -4.34 -5.18
C VAL A 176 -6.58 -3.41 -4.52
N GLU A 177 -5.30 -3.81 -4.50
CA GLU A 177 -4.21 -3.00 -3.94
C GLU A 177 -4.01 -1.70 -4.71
N ALA A 178 -4.04 -1.76 -6.03
CA ALA A 178 -3.98 -0.63 -6.93
C ALA A 178 -5.06 0.41 -6.58
N GLN A 179 -6.30 -0.02 -6.35
CA GLN A 179 -7.40 0.88 -6.02
C GLN A 179 -7.22 1.53 -4.63
N ILE A 180 -6.75 0.77 -3.64
CA ILE A 180 -6.45 1.29 -2.30
C ILE A 180 -5.32 2.32 -2.36
N ILE A 181 -4.22 1.99 -3.03
CA ILE A 181 -3.05 2.86 -3.18
C ILE A 181 -3.43 4.13 -3.94
N PHE A 182 -4.17 4.00 -5.05
CA PHE A 182 -4.66 5.15 -5.83
C PHE A 182 -5.47 6.11 -4.95
N ARG A 183 -6.52 5.60 -4.27
CA ARG A 183 -7.40 6.44 -3.44
C ARG A 183 -6.64 7.12 -2.30
N ARG A 184 -5.76 6.39 -1.61
CA ARG A 184 -4.96 6.93 -0.50
C ARG A 184 -3.91 7.93 -0.98
N ALA A 185 -3.27 7.69 -2.12
CA ALA A 185 -2.33 8.63 -2.71
C ALA A 185 -3.05 9.91 -3.16
N MET A 186 -4.20 9.81 -3.84
CA MET A 186 -5.02 10.97 -4.21
C MET A 186 -5.48 11.77 -2.99
N ALA A 187 -5.90 11.11 -1.91
CA ALA A 187 -6.27 11.79 -0.67
C ALA A 187 -5.09 12.58 -0.08
N LYS A 188 -3.91 11.94 0.02
CA LYS A 188 -2.68 12.62 0.48
C LYS A 188 -2.21 13.72 -0.46
N TRP A 189 -2.47 13.60 -1.76
CA TRP A 189 -2.18 14.64 -2.75
C TRP A 189 -3.06 15.86 -2.50
N ALA A 190 -4.37 15.66 -2.33
CA ALA A 190 -5.32 16.73 -2.05
C ALA A 190 -5.00 17.46 -0.72
N GLU A 191 -4.55 16.74 0.30
CA GLU A 191 -4.07 17.33 1.57
C GLU A 191 -2.86 18.27 1.40
N ARG A 192 -2.09 18.15 0.31
CA ARG A 192 -0.94 19.03 0.00
C ARG A 192 -1.34 20.28 -0.77
N GLU A 193 -2.53 20.33 -1.35
CA GLU A 193 -3.04 21.45 -2.16
C GLU A 193 -4.02 22.42 -1.43
N PRO A 194 -3.97 22.68 -0.11
CA PRO A 194 -4.93 23.57 0.54
C PRO A 194 -4.77 25.07 0.17
N GLN A 195 -3.93 25.42 -0.81
CA GLN A 195 -3.58 26.83 -1.12
C GLN A 195 -4.24 27.41 -2.39
N LEU A 196 -4.94 26.62 -3.21
CA LEU A 196 -5.60 27.17 -4.41
C LEU A 196 -7.01 27.72 -4.13
N ASP A 197 -7.70 27.27 -3.08
CA ASP A 197 -9.07 27.70 -2.77
C ASP A 197 -9.14 28.98 -1.90
N GLU A 198 -8.17 29.27 -1.02
CA GLU A 198 -8.19 30.52 -0.24
C GLU A 198 -8.01 31.78 -1.10
N ALA A 199 -7.32 31.67 -2.24
CA ALA A 199 -7.15 32.78 -3.19
C ALA A 199 -8.44 33.09 -3.98
N LEU A 200 -9.35 32.12 -4.13
CA LEU A 200 -10.65 32.30 -4.81
C LEU A 200 -11.75 32.77 -3.86
N VAL A 201 -11.66 32.44 -2.57
CA VAL A 201 -12.62 32.89 -1.54
C VAL A 201 -12.33 34.32 -1.06
N ALA A 202 -11.09 34.83 -1.23
CA ALA A 202 -10.70 36.19 -0.84
C ALA A 202 -10.96 37.27 -1.93
N ALA A 203 -11.65 36.95 -3.02
CA ALA A 203 -12.11 37.97 -3.97
C ALA A 203 -13.43 38.59 -3.47
N PRO A 204 -13.49 39.88 -3.11
CA PRO A 204 -14.76 40.50 -2.76
C PRO A 204 -15.64 40.53 -4.01
N LEU A 205 -16.82 39.91 -3.90
CA LEU A 205 -17.89 40.02 -4.88
C LEU A 205 -18.30 41.50 -5.01
N ALA A 206 -17.70 42.19 -5.99
CA ALA A 206 -18.22 43.45 -6.49
C ALA A 206 -19.52 43.15 -7.25
N VAL A 207 -20.62 43.07 -6.51
CA VAL A 207 -21.97 43.04 -7.06
C VAL A 207 -22.25 44.41 -7.68
N SER A 208 -22.13 44.50 -9.00
CA SER A 208 -22.70 45.61 -9.78
C SER A 208 -24.17 45.28 -10.06
N PRO A 209 -25.15 46.04 -9.53
CA PRO A 209 -26.54 45.88 -9.93
C PRO A 209 -26.76 46.54 -11.31
N SER A 210 -26.86 45.72 -12.35
CA SER A 210 -27.42 46.12 -13.64
C SER A 210 -28.95 46.13 -13.53
N ALA A 211 -29.53 47.33 -13.51
CA ALA A 211 -30.98 47.51 -13.56
C ALA A 211 -31.48 47.42 -15.00
N SER A 212 -32.06 46.28 -15.38
CA SER A 212 -32.84 46.13 -16.60
C SER A 212 -34.29 46.55 -16.35
N GLN A 213 -34.63 47.78 -16.74
CA GLN A 213 -36.02 48.23 -16.89
C GLN A 213 -36.68 47.46 -18.05
N ILE A 214 -37.68 46.63 -17.74
CA ILE A 214 -38.60 46.07 -18.72
C ILE A 214 -39.78 47.03 -18.84
N GLU A 215 -39.82 47.83 -19.91
CA GLU A 215 -41.00 48.62 -20.27
C GLU A 215 -42.08 47.73 -20.90
N TYR A 216 -43.23 47.66 -20.23
CA TYR A 216 -44.43 46.96 -20.69
C TYR A 216 -45.26 47.90 -21.59
N GLY A 217 -44.99 47.89 -22.89
CA GLY A 217 -45.71 48.68 -23.90
C GLY A 217 -46.97 48.00 -24.42
N GLY A 218 -48.05 47.96 -23.63
CA GLY A 218 -49.36 47.54 -24.10
C GLY A 218 -50.07 48.63 -24.92
N ARG A 219 -50.37 48.36 -26.19
CA ARG A 219 -51.54 48.92 -26.92
C ARG A 219 -51.82 48.15 -28.20
N LEU A 220 -52.84 47.30 -28.14
CA LEU A 220 -53.58 46.79 -29.28
C LEU A 220 -54.29 47.95 -29.99
N ARG A 221 -54.14 48.07 -31.31
CA ARG A 221 -55.15 48.68 -32.19
C ARG A 221 -55.40 47.78 -33.39
N LEU A 222 -56.53 47.08 -33.30
CA LEU A 222 -57.26 46.51 -34.43
C LEU A 222 -57.64 47.62 -35.41
N GLY A 223 -57.38 47.38 -36.69
CA GLY A 223 -57.83 48.21 -37.81
C GLY A 223 -58.07 47.33 -39.02
N ILE A 224 -59.31 46.87 -39.16
CA ILE A 224 -59.86 46.16 -40.32
C ILE A 224 -59.77 47.07 -41.56
N ARG A 225 -59.33 46.54 -42.70
CA ARG A 225 -59.83 47.01 -44.01
C ARG A 225 -59.77 45.90 -45.05
N ALA A 226 -60.95 45.62 -45.60
CA ALA A 226 -61.20 44.83 -46.79
C ALA A 226 -60.53 45.43 -48.03
N ILE A 227 -60.34 44.60 -49.07
CA ILE A 227 -60.77 44.76 -50.48
C ILE A 227 -59.94 43.79 -51.34
N GLY A 228 -60.63 43.00 -52.16
CA GLY A 228 -60.03 42.16 -53.21
C GLY A 228 -60.68 40.79 -53.29
#